data_AF-A0A2V6FPY9-F1
#
_entry.id   AF-A0A2V6FPY9-F1
#
_cell.length_a   1.000
_cell.length_b   1.000
_cell.length_c   1.000
_cell.angle_alpha   90.00
_cell.angle_beta   90.00
_cell.angle_gamma   90.00
#
_symmetry.space_group_name_H-M   'P 1'
#
loop_
_entity.id
_entity.type
_entity.pdbx_description
1 polymer ?
#
loop_
_entity_poly.entity_id
_entity_poly.type
_entity_poly.pdbx_seq_one_letter_code
_entity_poly.pdbx_strand_id
1 'polypeptide(L)' 'MKFRLQHIPPEPRTISSDEVDVIVHGHTHVPRHERRGRVLFLNPGCVTRANQGAPPSVAWVEVLDGQIKWQLLPLR' A
#
# COMPACT_ATOMS: atom_id res chain seq x y z
N MET A 1 7.97 -12.40 6.85
CA MET A 1 7.34 -11.11 6.56
C MET A 1 5.83 -11.27 6.63
N LYS A 2 5.14 -10.39 7.36
CA LYS A 2 3.70 -10.46 7.66
C LYS A 2 2.96 -9.33 6.93
N PHE A 3 2.01 -9.71 6.07
CA PHE A 3 1.12 -8.77 5.38
C PHE A 3 -0.22 -8.68 6.10
N ARG A 4 -0.79 -7.48 6.16
CA ARG A 4 -2.20 -7.24 6.49
C ARG A 4 -2.86 -6.52 5.33
N LEU A 5 -3.92 -7.13 4.80
CA LEU A 5 -4.77 -6.55 3.77
C LEU A 5 -6.06 -6.06 4.43
N GLN A 6 -6.36 -4.78 4.30
CA GLN A 6 -7.62 -4.19 4.79
C GLN A 6 -8.02 -2.99 3.93
N HIS A 7 -9.32 -2.75 3.77
CA HIS A 7 -9.75 -1.70 2.83
C HIS A 7 -9.43 -0.28 3.31
N ILE A 8 -9.84 0.08 4.53
CA ILE A 8 -9.59 1.40 5.14
C ILE A 8 -8.22 1.37 5.81
N PRO A 9 -7.33 2.36 5.59
CA PRO A 9 -6.05 2.38 6.27
C PRO A 9 -6.25 2.50 7.79
N PRO A 10 -5.54 1.69 8.58
CA PRO A 10 -5.54 1.85 10.03
C PRO A 10 -4.82 3.14 10.41
N GLU A 11 -5.15 3.67 11.59
CA GLU A 11 -4.37 4.76 12.17
C GLU A 11 -2.93 4.29 12.42
N PRO A 12 -1.89 5.01 11.93
CA PRO A 12 -0.51 4.53 12.04
C PRO A 12 -0.04 4.24 13.47
N ARG A 13 -0.64 4.88 14.47
CA ARG A 13 -0.28 4.71 15.89
C ARG A 13 -0.84 3.43 16.52
N THR A 14 -1.81 2.77 15.90
CA THR A 14 -2.45 1.57 16.45
C THR A 14 -1.77 0.27 16.02
N ILE A 15 -0.63 0.36 15.32
CA ILE A 15 0.00 -0.76 14.65
C ILE A 15 1.29 -1.10 15.36
N SER A 16 1.34 -2.30 15.93
CA SER A 16 2.59 -2.87 16.43
C SER A 16 3.43 -3.40 15.26
N SER A 17 4.70 -2.98 15.20
CA SER A 17 5.66 -3.52 14.22
C SER A 17 5.98 -4.99 14.42
N ASP A 18 5.64 -5.56 15.58
CA ASP A 18 5.89 -6.98 15.86
C ASP A 18 4.81 -7.88 15.23
N GLU A 19 3.67 -7.28 14.88
CA GLU A 19 2.52 -7.96 14.27
C GLU A 19 2.48 -7.88 12.76
N VAL A 20 3.05 -6.82 12.17
CA VAL A 20 2.89 -6.52 10.74
C VAL A 20 4.12 -5.84 10.17
N ASP A 21 4.54 -6.29 8.99
CA ASP A 21 5.62 -5.66 8.23
C ASP A 21 5.06 -4.78 7.10
N VAL A 22 3.93 -5.19 6.51
CA VAL A 22 3.32 -4.50 5.37
C VAL A 22 1.81 -4.43 5.53
N ILE A 23 1.26 -3.25 5.24
CA ILE A 23 -0.17 -3.01 5.15
C ILE A 23 -0.51 -2.66 3.73
N VAL A 24 -1.42 -3.45 3.14
CA VAL A 24 -2.02 -3.15 1.85
C VAL A 24 -3.42 -2.61 2.11
N HIS A 25 -3.68 -1.41 1.60
CA HIS A 25 -4.96 -0.74 1.77
C HIS A 25 -5.47 -0.06 0.51
N GLY A 26 -6.74 0.32 0.54
CA GLY A 26 -7.38 1.13 -0.49
C GLY A 26 -8.04 2.36 0.15
N HIS A 27 -9.32 2.54 -0.14
CA HIS A 27 -10.22 3.57 0.39
C HIS A 27 -9.89 5.02 0.01
N THR A 28 -8.62 5.45 0.08
CA THR A 28 -8.23 6.83 -0.24
C THR A 28 -8.26 7.13 -1.74
N HIS A 29 -8.20 6.08 -2.57
CA HIS A 29 -8.06 6.15 -4.04
C HIS A 29 -6.81 6.89 -4.53
N VAL A 30 -5.81 7.04 -3.65
CA VAL A 30 -4.54 7.68 -3.93
C VAL A 30 -3.43 6.64 -3.73
N PRO A 31 -2.55 6.42 -4.73
CA PRO A 31 -1.41 5.54 -4.58
C PRO A 31 -0.55 5.89 -3.37
N ARG A 32 -0.07 4.89 -2.65
CA ARG A 32 0.78 5.05 -1.47
C ARG A 32 1.88 4.02 -1.46
N HIS A 33 3.10 4.48 -1.25
CA HIS A 33 4.27 3.65 -0.98
C HIS A 33 5.07 4.35 0.11
N GLU A 34 4.72 4.09 1.36
CA GLU A 34 5.17 4.89 2.50
C GLU A 34 5.61 4.02 3.67
N ARG A 35 6.82 4.25 4.18
CA ARG A 35 7.31 3.61 5.41
C ARG A 35 6.96 4.47 6.63
N ARG A 36 6.28 3.88 7.62
CA ARG A 36 5.98 4.50 8.92
C ARG A 36 6.58 3.62 10.01
N GLY A 37 7.68 4.08 10.61
CA GLY A 37 8.48 3.24 11.49
C GLY A 37 9.00 2.01 10.72
N ARG A 38 8.69 0.81 11.22
CA ARG A 38 9.06 -0.46 10.56
C ARG A 38 8.03 -0.98 9.57
N VAL A 39 6.83 -0.39 9.53
CA VAL A 39 5.71 -0.88 8.71
C VAL A 39 5.67 -0.16 7.37
N LEU A 40 5.52 -0.91 6.27
CA LEU A 40 5.32 -0.38 4.93
C LEU A 40 3.82 -0.30 4.59
N PHE A 41 3.33 0.89 4.25
CA PHE A 41 1.96 1.11 3.79
C PHE A 41 1.93 1.20 2.27
N LEU A 42 1.11 0.34 1.66
CA LEU A 42 0.92 0.20 0.24
C LEU A 42 -0.53 0.47 -0.13
N ASN A 43 -0.75 1.30 -1.14
CA ASN A 43 -2.05 1.49 -1.78
C ASN A 43 -1.84 1.56 -3.29
N PRO A 44 -2.49 0.70 -4.09
CA PRO A 44 -2.35 0.70 -5.55
C PRO A 44 -3.06 1.88 -6.23
N GLY A 45 -3.82 2.69 -5.49
CA GLY A 45 -4.68 3.73 -6.06
C GLY A 45 -6.09 3.19 -6.32
N CYS A 46 -6.70 3.64 -7.41
CA CYS A 46 -8.01 3.21 -7.85
C CYS A 46 -7.99 2.97 -9.35
N VAL A 47 -8.67 1.94 -9.83
CA VAL A 47 -8.72 1.60 -11.26
C VAL A 47 -9.67 2.51 -12.06
N THR A 48 -10.57 3.25 -11.41
CA THR A 48 -11.59 4.07 -12.07
C THR A 48 -11.64 5.49 -11.51
N ARG A 49 -12.01 5.64 -10.24
CA ARG A 49 -12.20 6.93 -9.57
C ARG A 49 -10.97 7.33 -8.75
N ALA A 50 -9.83 7.49 -9.43
CA ALA A 50 -8.63 7.99 -8.78
C ALA A 50 -8.87 9.40 -8.19
N ASN A 51 -8.13 9.72 -7.14
CA ASN A 51 -8.38 10.90 -6.32
C ASN A 51 -7.13 11.78 -6.22
N GLN A 52 -7.31 13.04 -5.81
CA GLN A 52 -6.23 14.01 -5.58
C GLN A 52 -5.27 14.18 -6.78
N GLY A 53 -5.81 14.10 -8.01
CA GLY A 53 -5.02 14.23 -9.24
C GLY A 53 -4.19 13.01 -9.61
N ALA A 54 -4.26 11.91 -8.85
CA ALA A 54 -3.61 10.66 -9.23
C ALA A 54 -4.29 10.03 -10.47
N PRO A 55 -3.53 9.36 -11.35
CA PRO A 55 -4.12 8.60 -12.45
C PRO A 55 -4.72 7.27 -11.96
N PRO A 56 -5.69 6.70 -12.69
CA PRO A 56 -6.09 5.32 -12.50
C PRO A 56 -4.89 4.39 -12.49
N SER A 57 -4.85 3.43 -11.57
CA SER A 57 -3.66 2.61 -11.36
C SER A 57 -3.93 1.27 -10.69
N VAL A 58 -2.99 0.35 -10.90
CA VAL A 58 -2.77 -0.88 -10.13
C VAL A 58 -1.30 -0.91 -9.69
N ALA A 59 -0.91 -1.88 -8.87
CA ALA A 59 0.49 -2.06 -8.52
C ALA A 59 0.91 -3.52 -8.43
N TRP A 60 2.16 -3.78 -8.78
CA TRP A 60 2.84 -5.03 -8.49
C TRP A 60 3.65 -4.92 -7.19
N VAL A 61 3.54 -5.97 -6.38
CA VAL A 61 4.38 -6.21 -5.20
C VAL A 61 5.13 -7.49 -5.47
N GLU A 62 6.43 -7.38 -5.73
CA GLU A 62 7.32 -8.54 -5.82
C GLU A 62 8.00 -8.74 -4.46
N VAL A 63 7.99 -9.97 -3.95
CA VAL A 63 8.65 -10.34 -2.69
C VAL A 63 9.70 -11.39 -2.99
N LEU A 64 10.97 -11.05 -2.79
CA LEU A 64 12.11 -11.93 -3.04
C LEU A 64 13.11 -11.78 -1.90
N ASP A 65 13.48 -12.90 -1.26
CA ASP A 65 14.47 -12.95 -0.17
C ASP A 65 14.22 -11.92 0.96
N GLY A 66 12.95 -11.71 1.29
CA GLY A 66 12.53 -10.75 2.33
C GLY A 66 12.58 -9.28 1.89
N GLN A 67 12.95 -8.99 0.64
CA GLN A 67 12.88 -7.66 0.05
C GLN A 67 11.56 -7.48 -0.70
N ILE A 68 11.03 -6.26 -0.65
CA ILE A 68 9.84 -5.85 -1.39
C ILE A 68 10.26 -4.92 -2.50
N LYS A 69 9.84 -5.23 -3.72
CA LYS A 69 9.86 -4.32 -4.86
C LYS A 69 8.44 -3.93 -5.22
N TRP A 70 8.19 -2.62 -5.22
CA TRP A 70 6.90 -2.02 -5.56
C TRP A 70 6.98 -1.39 -6.93
N GLN A 71 5.99 -1.64 -7.77
CA GLN A 71 5.83 -0.98 -9.06
C GLN A 71 4.38 -0.54 -9.24
N LEU A 72 4.16 0.78 -9.28
CA LEU A 72 2.87 1.35 -9.63
C LEU A 72 2.72 1.36 -11.16
N LEU A 73 1.61 0.82 -11.66
CA LEU A 73 1.25 0.78 -13.06
C LEU A 73 0.04 1.69 -13.31
N PRO A 74 0.20 2.81 -14.03
CA PRO A 74 -0.94 3.60 -14.46
C PRO A 74 -1.77 2.82 -15.49
N LEU A 75 -3.09 2.91 -15.35
CA LEU A 75 -4.05 2.42 -16.33
C LEU A 75 -4.43 3.59 -17.24
N ARG A 76 -4.20 3.44 -18.54
CA ARG A 76 -4.64 4.36 -19.59
C ARG A 76 -5.76 3.72 -20.38
#